data_AF-A0A5C2S6C1-F1
#
_entry.id   AF-A0A5C2S6C1-F1
#
_cell.length_a   1.000
_cell.length_b   1.000
_cell.length_c   1.000
_cell.angle_alpha   90.00
_cell.angle_beta   90.00
_cell.angle_gamma   90.00
#
_symmetry.space_group_name_H-M   'P 1'
#
loop_
_entity.id
_entity.type
_entity.pdbx_description
1 polymer ?
#
loop_
_entity_poly.entity_id
_entity_poly.type
_entity_poly.pdbx_seq_one_letter_code
_entity_poly.pdbx_strand_id
1 'polypeptide(L)'
;MVFLTSGLVLFRCPSQQVSCAAPSRFFVVSTQNTHHHGAYNVQHYHDTMTPVPQKLPHPHCSLFTTLMLFRVVLAILGAVLVGSAIVRGEDGLKDSILTALRLVTDMSYATQGYVSRFNVPNFPAQGPEVVQALDDIRDTFVMEVPILTNPETWKPFGDNEAEDIVNRFIAFVNVHRYMLQTLSDQHSLVASANYTKSIEYALAGEKDAVDAFSYRLMALIPTREEIGWQTINSLDDFFEKVEATYRS
;
A
#
# COMPACT_ATOMS: atom_id res chain seq x y z
N MET A 1 35.09 -0.45 19.87
CA MET A 1 35.10 0.87 19.21
C MET A 1 34.52 0.64 17.82
N VAL A 2 33.23 0.94 17.63
CA VAL A 2 32.49 0.64 16.39
C VAL A 2 32.17 1.98 15.73
N PHE A 3 32.67 2.16 14.50
CA PHE A 3 32.32 3.30 13.66
C PHE A 3 30.97 3.03 12.99
N LEU A 4 29.98 3.85 13.28
CA LEU A 4 28.75 3.99 12.50
C LEU A 4 29.00 5.02 11.40
N THR A 5 29.14 4.57 10.16
CA THR A 5 29.08 5.45 8.99
C THR A 5 27.68 5.38 8.40
N SER A 6 26.90 6.44 8.62
CA SER A 6 25.59 6.67 8.02
C SER A 6 25.72 6.80 6.49
N GLY A 7 25.14 5.85 5.74
CA GLY A 7 24.97 5.95 4.30
C GLY A 7 23.75 6.81 3.97
N LEU A 8 23.98 8.09 3.67
CA LEU A 8 22.98 9.01 3.13
C LEU A 8 22.76 8.66 1.64
N VAL A 9 21.63 8.06 1.29
CA VAL A 9 21.24 7.86 -0.12
C VAL A 9 20.62 9.16 -0.62
N LEU A 10 21.41 9.95 -1.35
CA LEU A 10 20.92 11.13 -2.08
C LEU A 10 20.21 10.68 -3.36
N PHE A 11 18.88 10.74 -3.37
CA PHE A 11 18.12 10.66 -4.62
C PHE A 11 18.28 11.97 -5.40
N ARG A 12 18.98 11.88 -6.53
CA ARG A 12 19.13 12.94 -7.52
C ARG A 12 17.83 13.05 -8.33
N CYS A 13 17.04 14.09 -8.10
CA CYS A 13 15.89 14.44 -8.94
C CYS A 13 16.38 14.82 -10.36
N PRO A 14 15.85 14.23 -11.45
CA PRO A 14 16.05 14.80 -12.77
C PRO A 14 15.18 16.06 -12.89
N SER A 15 15.83 17.15 -13.29
CA SER A 15 15.21 18.46 -13.50
C SER A 15 14.07 18.39 -14.52
N GLN A 16 12.86 18.70 -14.06
CA GLN A 16 11.87 19.36 -14.90
C GLN A 16 11.08 20.34 -14.04
N GLN A 17 11.46 21.62 -14.13
CA GLN A 17 10.70 22.73 -13.57
C GLN A 17 9.33 22.76 -14.24
N VAL A 18 8.28 22.42 -13.50
CA VAL A 18 6.95 22.95 -13.75
C VAL A 18 6.46 23.52 -12.43
N SER A 19 6.42 24.85 -12.40
CA SER A 19 5.94 25.64 -11.27
C SER A 19 4.46 25.36 -11.01
N CYS A 20 4.16 24.65 -9.92
CA CYS A 20 2.82 24.61 -9.36
C CYS A 20 2.71 25.74 -8.33
N ALA A 21 2.28 26.93 -8.77
CA ALA A 21 1.92 28.01 -7.88
C ALA A 21 0.71 27.59 -7.01
N ALA A 22 0.93 27.41 -5.72
CA ALA A 22 -0.14 27.31 -4.73
C ALA A 22 -0.79 28.69 -4.52
N PRO A 23 -2.12 28.82 -4.42
CA PRO A 23 -2.72 30.07 -3.97
C PRO A 23 -2.59 30.16 -2.44
N SER A 24 -1.47 30.71 -1.98
CA SER A 24 -1.32 31.11 -0.58
C SER A 24 -2.18 32.36 -0.35
N ARG A 25 -3.41 32.20 0.18
CA ARG A 25 -4.12 33.30 0.84
C ARG A 25 -3.43 33.57 2.18
N PHE A 26 -2.38 34.39 2.17
CA PHE A 26 -1.88 35.04 3.37
C PHE A 26 -2.62 36.35 3.57
N PHE A 27 -3.37 36.44 4.67
CA PHE A 27 -3.69 37.72 5.29
C PHE A 27 -2.43 38.25 5.94
N VAL A 28 -1.99 39.45 5.54
CA VAL A 28 -1.07 40.27 6.33
C VAL A 28 -1.72 41.64 6.50
N VAL A 29 -2.21 41.90 7.70
CA VAL A 29 -2.46 43.24 8.21
C VAL A 29 -1.16 43.71 8.84
N SER A 30 -0.59 44.80 8.35
CA SER A 30 0.26 45.67 9.18
C SER A 30 0.40 47.07 8.57
N THR A 31 0.48 48.04 9.46
CA THR A 31 0.21 49.46 9.33
C THR A 31 1.46 50.33 9.12
N GLN A 32 1.21 51.59 8.73
CA GLN A 32 2.00 52.83 8.87
C GLN A 32 2.87 53.32 7.67
N ASN A 33 2.28 54.29 6.95
CA ASN A 33 2.59 55.73 6.95
C ASN A 33 4.06 56.21 6.73
N THR A 34 4.32 56.91 5.62
CA THR A 34 4.84 58.31 5.60
C THR A 34 4.85 58.92 4.18
N HIS A 35 4.65 60.25 4.16
CA HIS A 35 4.53 61.20 3.05
C HIS A 35 5.69 61.26 2.03
N HIS A 36 5.40 61.50 0.75
CA HIS A 36 5.65 62.80 0.05
C HIS A 36 5.22 62.82 -1.44
N HIS A 37 4.61 63.96 -1.83
CA HIS A 37 4.43 64.62 -3.13
C HIS A 37 4.63 63.89 -4.48
N GLY A 38 3.66 64.07 -5.39
CA GLY A 38 3.95 64.23 -6.82
C GLY A 38 2.88 63.77 -7.83
N ALA A 39 2.00 64.70 -8.23
CA ALA A 39 1.46 64.94 -9.58
C ALA A 39 1.21 63.79 -10.61
N TYR A 40 -0.07 63.66 -10.98
CA TYR A 40 -0.70 63.41 -12.30
C TYR A 40 -0.10 62.36 -13.28
N ASN A 41 -0.91 61.34 -13.62
CA ASN A 41 -1.49 61.17 -14.97
C ASN A 41 -2.62 60.11 -14.97
N VAL A 42 -3.80 60.44 -15.49
CA VAL A 42 -4.91 59.50 -15.71
C VAL A 42 -4.88 59.12 -17.19
N GLN A 43 -4.37 57.92 -17.50
CA GLN A 43 -4.50 57.33 -18.83
C GLN A 43 -5.77 56.48 -18.87
N HIS A 44 -6.76 56.97 -19.62
CA HIS A 44 -7.88 56.18 -20.12
C HIS A 44 -7.35 55.00 -20.93
N TYR A 45 -7.58 53.78 -20.43
CA TYR A 45 -7.45 52.56 -21.23
C TYR A 45 -8.85 52.06 -21.55
N HIS A 46 -9.16 52.00 -22.84
CA HIS A 46 -10.38 51.39 -23.37
C HIS A 46 -10.29 49.87 -23.16
N ASP A 47 -11.24 49.30 -22.40
CA ASP A 47 -11.44 47.87 -22.30
C ASP A 47 -11.99 47.31 -23.62
N THR A 48 -11.15 46.65 -24.40
CA THR A 48 -11.60 45.63 -25.37
C THR A 48 -11.46 44.27 -24.73
N MET A 49 -12.56 43.78 -24.14
CA MET A 49 -12.67 42.39 -23.70
C MET A 49 -12.72 41.47 -24.92
N THR A 50 -11.60 40.82 -25.23
CA THR A 50 -11.61 39.58 -26.01
C THR A 50 -11.91 38.40 -25.09
N PRO A 51 -12.79 37.46 -25.46
CA PRO A 51 -13.11 36.30 -24.63
C PRO A 51 -11.87 35.43 -24.42
N VAL A 52 -11.57 35.15 -23.15
CA VAL A 52 -10.53 34.20 -22.73
C VAL A 52 -10.92 32.81 -23.24
N PRO A 53 -10.04 32.08 -23.95
CA PRO A 53 -10.33 30.71 -24.35
C PRO A 53 -10.50 29.86 -23.09
N GLN A 54 -11.60 29.09 -23.05
CA GLN A 54 -11.89 28.17 -21.95
C GLN A 54 -10.68 27.25 -21.72
N LYS A 55 -10.15 27.35 -20.50
CA LYS A 55 -9.05 26.53 -19.99
C LYS A 55 -9.41 25.05 -20.16
N LEU A 56 -8.64 24.37 -21.00
CA LEU A 56 -8.67 22.92 -21.16
C LEU A 56 -8.50 22.27 -19.77
N PRO A 57 -9.37 21.34 -19.35
CA PRO A 57 -9.16 20.62 -18.09
C PRO A 57 -7.88 19.80 -18.23
N HIS A 58 -6.91 20.00 -17.33
CA HIS A 58 -5.69 19.19 -17.27
C HIS A 58 -5.98 17.91 -16.46
N PRO A 59 -6.11 16.72 -17.09
CA PRO A 59 -6.42 15.47 -16.39
C PRO A 59 -5.23 14.90 -15.60
N HIS A 60 -4.03 15.46 -15.76
CA HIS A 60 -2.79 14.85 -15.24
C HIS A 60 -2.51 15.11 -13.75
N CYS A 61 -3.26 16.00 -13.10
CA CYS A 61 -2.93 16.41 -11.74
C CYS A 61 -3.48 15.47 -10.65
N SER A 62 -4.59 14.75 -10.89
CA SER A 62 -5.17 13.84 -9.89
C SER A 62 -4.44 12.49 -9.80
N LEU A 63 -3.94 12.01 -10.94
CA LEU A 63 -3.34 10.69 -11.08
C LEU A 63 -2.00 10.61 -10.32
N PHE A 64 -1.20 11.68 -10.38
CA PHE A 64 0.09 11.78 -9.68
C PHE A 64 -0.08 11.81 -8.15
N THR A 65 -1.14 12.46 -7.65
CA THR A 65 -1.40 12.56 -6.21
C THR A 65 -1.87 11.23 -5.63
N THR A 66 -2.76 10.50 -6.32
CA THR A 66 -3.21 9.17 -5.86
C THR A 66 -2.08 8.15 -5.89
N LEU A 67 -1.21 8.19 -6.92
CA LEU A 67 -0.05 7.30 -7.05
C LEU A 67 0.98 7.53 -5.93
N MET A 68 1.30 8.79 -5.62
CA MET A 68 2.23 9.10 -4.53
C MET A 68 1.66 8.71 -3.16
N LEU A 69 0.36 8.90 -2.92
CA LEU A 69 -0.25 8.50 -1.66
C LEU A 69 -0.25 6.98 -1.48
N PHE A 70 -0.55 6.21 -2.53
CA PHE A 70 -0.51 4.74 -2.48
C PHE A 70 0.90 4.23 -2.14
N ARG A 71 1.93 4.75 -2.82
CA ARG A 71 3.32 4.39 -2.54
C ARG A 71 3.82 4.85 -1.18
N VAL A 72 3.38 6.01 -0.69
CA VAL A 72 3.73 6.49 0.66
C VAL A 72 3.06 5.62 1.73
N VAL A 73 1.80 5.22 1.54
CA VAL A 73 1.10 4.33 2.46
C VAL A 73 1.79 2.96 2.50
N LEU A 74 2.08 2.34 1.35
CA LEU A 74 2.79 1.07 1.30
C LEU A 74 4.23 1.16 1.82
N ALA A 75 4.97 2.23 1.52
CA ALA A 75 6.35 2.40 1.98
C ALA A 75 6.44 2.66 3.50
N ILE A 76 5.49 3.38 4.09
CA ILE A 76 5.41 3.57 5.55
C ILE A 76 5.06 2.24 6.23
N LEU A 77 4.17 1.46 5.62
CA LEU A 77 3.77 0.16 6.13
C LEU A 77 4.93 -0.86 6.02
N GLY A 78 5.63 -0.94 4.88
CA GLY A 78 6.76 -1.84 4.66
C GLY A 78 7.99 -1.54 5.54
N ALA A 79 8.19 -0.29 5.97
CA ALA A 79 9.29 0.08 6.86
C ALA A 79 9.15 -0.44 8.31
N VAL A 80 7.99 -1.01 8.68
CA VAL A 80 7.73 -1.56 10.04
C VAL A 80 8.20 -3.02 10.18
N LEU A 81 8.62 -3.66 9.09
CA LEU A 81 9.17 -5.03 9.12
C LEU A 81 10.58 -5.02 9.72
N VAL A 82 10.63 -5.01 11.06
CA VAL A 82 11.84 -5.24 11.84
C VAL A 82 12.22 -6.71 11.69
N GLY A 83 12.91 -7.01 10.60
CA GLY A 83 13.64 -8.26 10.46
C GLY A 83 14.59 -8.44 11.65
N SER A 84 14.30 -9.44 12.48
CA SER A 84 15.23 -10.10 13.41
C SER A 84 16.13 -9.17 14.23
N ALA A 85 15.55 -8.46 15.20
CA ALA A 85 16.30 -7.96 16.35
C ALA A 85 15.54 -8.27 17.64
N ILE A 86 15.70 -9.53 18.07
CA ILE A 86 15.36 -10.06 19.39
C ILE A 86 13.85 -10.12 19.72
N VAL A 87 13.11 -11.05 19.10
CA VAL A 87 11.89 -11.58 19.72
C VAL A 87 12.30 -12.26 21.02
N ARG A 88 12.04 -11.62 22.17
CA ARG A 88 12.35 -12.16 23.50
C ARG A 88 11.10 -12.75 24.10
N GLY A 89 10.98 -14.08 24.07
CA GLY A 89 9.88 -14.78 24.71
C GLY A 89 8.56 -14.73 23.95
N GLU A 90 7.52 -15.28 24.57
CA GLU A 90 6.20 -15.55 24.00
C GLU A 90 5.45 -14.26 23.58
N ASP A 91 5.53 -13.21 24.41
CA ASP A 91 4.89 -11.91 24.14
C ASP A 91 5.41 -11.27 22.84
N GLY A 92 6.73 -11.31 22.62
CA GLY A 92 7.32 -10.74 21.41
C GLY A 92 6.92 -11.50 20.14
N LEU A 93 6.70 -12.81 20.24
CA LEU A 93 6.28 -13.64 19.10
C LEU A 93 4.84 -13.31 18.73
N LYS A 94 3.96 -13.24 19.75
CA LYS A 94 2.56 -12.84 19.56
C LYS A 94 2.48 -11.46 18.90
N ASP A 95 3.23 -10.48 19.41
CA ASP A 95 3.24 -9.13 18.87
C ASP A 95 3.72 -9.10 17.41
N SER A 96 4.70 -9.92 17.05
CA SER A 96 5.19 -10.07 15.68
C SER A 96 4.09 -10.58 14.75
N ILE A 97 3.41 -11.68 15.14
CA ILE A 97 2.29 -12.27 14.39
C ILE A 97 1.16 -11.26 14.21
N LEU A 98 0.72 -10.62 15.30
CA LEU A 98 -0.39 -9.66 15.25
C LEU A 98 -0.03 -8.42 14.42
N THR A 99 1.23 -7.98 14.49
CA THR A 99 1.73 -6.87 13.67
C THR A 99 1.76 -7.23 12.20
N ALA A 100 2.31 -8.40 11.84
CA ALA A 100 2.34 -8.90 10.48
C ALA A 100 0.92 -9.01 9.91
N LEU A 101 0.01 -9.68 10.63
CA LEU A 101 -1.40 -9.80 10.24
C LEU A 101 -2.09 -8.44 10.11
N ARG A 102 -1.78 -7.48 10.98
CA ARG A 102 -2.30 -6.11 10.83
C ARG A 102 -1.79 -5.46 9.57
N LEU A 103 -0.51 -5.55 9.32
CA LEU A 103 0.16 -4.94 8.20
C LEU A 103 -0.40 -5.43 6.86
N VAL A 104 -0.49 -6.75 6.69
CA VAL A 104 -1.05 -7.34 5.46
C VAL A 104 -2.54 -7.03 5.29
N THR A 105 -3.29 -6.86 6.39
CA THR A 105 -4.70 -6.40 6.31
C THR A 105 -4.76 -4.98 5.75
N ASP A 106 -3.94 -4.08 6.27
CA ASP A 106 -3.91 -2.67 5.86
C ASP A 106 -3.41 -2.53 4.41
N MET A 107 -2.38 -3.29 4.02
CA MET A 107 -1.89 -3.37 2.64
C MET A 107 -2.97 -3.90 1.71
N SER A 108 -3.66 -4.99 2.07
CA SER A 108 -4.77 -5.54 1.27
C SER A 108 -5.90 -4.52 1.08
N TYR A 109 -6.28 -3.81 2.14
CA TYR A 109 -7.29 -2.76 2.06
C TYR A 109 -6.84 -1.59 1.16
N ALA A 110 -5.60 -1.15 1.29
CA ALA A 110 -5.04 -0.09 0.44
C ALA A 110 -4.99 -0.51 -1.03
N THR A 111 -4.52 -1.73 -1.31
CA THR A 111 -4.48 -2.31 -2.67
C THR A 111 -5.88 -2.42 -3.25
N GLN A 112 -6.86 -2.87 -2.48
CA GLN A 112 -8.26 -2.89 -2.89
C GLN A 112 -8.78 -1.48 -3.26
N GLY A 113 -8.50 -0.49 -2.41
CA GLY A 113 -8.88 0.90 -2.66
C GLY A 113 -8.19 1.52 -3.88
N TYR A 114 -7.02 1.02 -4.25
CA TYR A 114 -6.28 1.41 -5.45
C TYR A 114 -6.85 0.75 -6.71
N VAL A 115 -6.99 -0.58 -6.68
CA VAL A 115 -7.50 -1.39 -7.81
C VAL A 115 -8.94 -1.02 -8.16
N SER A 116 -9.78 -0.72 -7.18
CA SER A 116 -11.18 -0.31 -7.40
C SER A 116 -11.34 1.00 -8.18
N ARG A 117 -10.28 1.80 -8.33
CA ARG A 117 -10.28 3.08 -9.06
C ARG A 117 -9.82 2.96 -10.50
N PHE A 118 -9.51 1.74 -10.94
CA PHE A 118 -9.04 1.50 -12.29
C PHE A 118 -10.06 1.89 -13.35
N ASN A 119 -9.52 2.43 -14.43
CA ASN A 119 -10.25 2.81 -15.62
C ASN A 119 -9.29 2.75 -16.82
N VAL A 120 -9.86 2.64 -18.01
CA VAL A 120 -9.10 2.45 -19.27
C VAL A 120 -7.98 3.49 -19.47
N PRO A 121 -8.18 4.79 -19.22
CA PRO A 121 -7.11 5.79 -19.40
C PRO A 121 -5.91 5.64 -18.46
N ASN A 122 -6.11 5.12 -17.25
CA ASN A 122 -5.10 5.17 -16.19
C ASN A 122 -4.35 3.86 -15.98
N PHE A 123 -4.91 2.74 -16.45
CA PHE A 123 -4.39 1.41 -16.14
C PHE A 123 -2.96 1.14 -16.64
N PRO A 124 -2.54 1.51 -17.88
CA PRO A 124 -1.19 1.19 -18.36
C PRO A 124 -0.06 1.75 -17.49
N ALA A 125 -0.31 2.85 -16.79
CA ALA A 125 0.65 3.47 -15.88
C ALA A 125 0.54 2.96 -14.43
N GLN A 126 -0.45 2.12 -14.12
CA GLN A 126 -0.80 1.66 -12.76
C GLN A 126 -0.61 0.15 -12.56
N GLY A 127 -0.49 -0.62 -13.64
CA GLY A 127 -0.26 -2.07 -13.60
C GLY A 127 0.97 -2.50 -12.79
N PRO A 128 2.15 -1.87 -12.95
CA PRO A 128 3.34 -2.23 -12.17
C PRO A 128 3.15 -2.06 -10.67
N GLU A 129 2.37 -1.05 -10.24
CA GLU A 129 2.10 -0.77 -8.84
C GLU A 129 1.22 -1.84 -8.19
N VAL A 130 0.33 -2.50 -8.94
CA VAL A 130 -0.45 -3.63 -8.42
C VAL A 130 0.46 -4.81 -8.17
N VAL A 131 1.31 -5.14 -9.15
CA VAL A 131 2.27 -6.25 -9.03
C VAL A 131 3.16 -6.01 -7.82
N GLN A 132 3.71 -4.80 -7.69
CA GLN A 132 4.51 -4.42 -6.53
C GLN A 132 3.74 -4.54 -5.21
N ALA A 133 2.48 -4.11 -5.17
CA ALA A 133 1.68 -4.20 -3.94
C ALA A 133 1.39 -5.64 -3.52
N LEU A 134 1.19 -6.56 -4.47
CA LEU A 134 1.07 -8.00 -4.20
C LEU A 134 2.41 -8.58 -3.70
N ASP A 135 3.52 -8.20 -4.33
CA ASP A 135 4.87 -8.59 -3.90
C ASP A 135 5.18 -8.09 -2.47
N ASP A 136 4.77 -6.88 -2.11
CA ASP A 136 4.95 -6.31 -0.76
C ASP A 136 4.15 -7.09 0.30
N ILE A 137 2.93 -7.55 -0.02
CA ILE A 137 2.13 -8.40 0.89
C ILE A 137 2.81 -9.77 1.04
N ARG A 138 3.20 -10.39 -0.07
CA ARG A 138 3.97 -11.64 -0.10
C ARG A 138 5.21 -11.53 0.79
N ASP A 139 6.03 -10.50 0.60
CA ASP A 139 7.30 -10.34 1.31
C ASP A 139 7.10 -10.12 2.81
N THR A 140 5.97 -9.53 3.23
CA THR A 140 5.58 -9.43 4.65
C THR A 140 5.45 -10.81 5.29
N PHE A 141 4.80 -11.76 4.62
CA PHE A 141 4.71 -13.15 5.10
C PHE A 141 6.06 -13.87 5.03
N VAL A 142 6.81 -13.71 3.94
CA VAL A 142 8.14 -14.32 3.78
C VAL A 142 9.10 -13.91 4.90
N MET A 143 9.07 -12.65 5.33
CA MET A 143 9.91 -12.16 6.42
C MET A 143 9.48 -12.67 7.80
N GLU A 144 8.20 -13.00 7.98
CA GLU A 144 7.67 -13.51 9.25
C GLU A 144 7.94 -15.02 9.42
N VAL A 145 7.94 -15.80 8.35
CA VAL A 145 8.13 -17.27 8.40
C VAL A 145 9.38 -17.71 9.20
N PRO A 146 10.57 -17.10 9.05
CA PRO A 146 11.74 -17.43 9.87
C PRO A 146 11.56 -17.18 11.37
N ILE A 147 10.75 -16.18 11.75
CA ILE A 147 10.45 -15.85 13.16
C ILE A 147 9.59 -16.96 13.80
N LEU A 148 8.60 -17.44 13.04
CA LEU A 148 7.75 -18.56 13.43
C LEU A 148 8.49 -19.90 13.45
N THR A 149 9.60 -19.99 12.71
CA THR A 149 10.38 -21.21 12.58
C THR A 149 11.45 -21.28 13.67
N ASN A 150 11.04 -21.66 14.88
CA ASN A 150 11.95 -22.18 15.90
C ASN A 150 11.27 -23.27 16.75
N PRO A 151 11.17 -24.51 16.20
CA PRO A 151 10.33 -25.57 16.76
C PRO A 151 10.77 -26.08 18.13
N GLU A 152 11.98 -25.73 18.59
CA GLU A 152 12.51 -26.16 19.90
C GLU A 152 12.31 -25.13 21.02
N THR A 153 11.84 -23.92 20.72
CA THR A 153 11.77 -22.82 21.72
C THR A 153 10.39 -22.22 21.89
N TRP A 154 9.53 -22.24 20.87
CA TRP A 154 8.19 -21.68 21.00
C TRP A 154 7.22 -22.68 21.60
N LYS A 155 6.68 -22.32 22.75
CA LYS A 155 5.54 -23.02 23.34
C LYS A 155 4.28 -22.61 22.57
N PRO A 156 3.32 -23.53 22.37
CA PRO A 156 2.00 -23.16 21.87
C PRO A 156 1.32 -22.10 22.77
N PHE A 157 0.63 -21.17 22.13
CA PHE A 157 -0.13 -20.12 22.82
C PHE A 157 -1.28 -20.70 23.64
N GLY A 158 -1.64 -20.00 24.72
CA GLY A 158 -2.85 -20.33 25.48
C GLY A 158 -4.13 -20.01 24.69
N ASP A 159 -5.26 -20.60 25.07
CA ASP A 159 -6.55 -20.46 24.35
C ASP A 159 -6.96 -19.02 24.05
N ASN A 160 -6.79 -18.11 25.01
CA ASN A 160 -7.15 -16.70 24.84
C ASN A 160 -6.28 -16.00 23.80
N GLU A 161 -4.99 -16.33 23.76
CA GLU A 161 -4.04 -15.75 22.79
C GLU A 161 -4.22 -16.37 21.42
N ALA A 162 -4.42 -17.69 21.36
CA ALA A 162 -4.76 -18.41 20.15
C ALA A 162 -6.06 -17.88 19.52
N GLU A 163 -7.07 -17.55 20.34
CA GLU A 163 -8.32 -16.93 19.90
C GLU A 163 -8.09 -15.53 19.32
N ASP A 164 -7.30 -14.69 19.99
CA ASP A 164 -6.95 -13.35 19.51
C ASP A 164 -6.22 -13.41 18.15
N ILE A 165 -5.23 -14.30 18.04
CA ILE A 165 -4.46 -14.54 16.82
C ILE A 165 -5.37 -15.04 15.69
N VAL A 166 -6.20 -16.06 15.93
CA VAL A 166 -7.07 -16.61 14.86
C VAL A 166 -8.13 -15.60 14.42
N ASN A 167 -8.66 -14.78 15.34
CA ASN A 167 -9.59 -13.71 15.00
C ASN A 167 -8.93 -12.66 14.10
N ARG A 168 -7.66 -12.30 14.38
CA ARG A 168 -6.90 -11.40 13.50
C ARG A 168 -6.62 -12.03 12.14
N PHE A 169 -6.34 -13.33 12.11
CA PHE A 169 -6.12 -14.07 10.87
C PHE A 169 -7.38 -14.10 10.00
N ILE A 170 -8.54 -14.38 10.59
CA ILE A 170 -9.85 -14.31 9.92
C ILE A 170 -10.12 -12.90 9.35
N ALA A 171 -9.82 -11.85 10.12
CA ALA A 171 -10.00 -10.48 9.66
C ALA A 171 -9.12 -10.15 8.44
N PHE A 172 -7.86 -10.59 8.45
CA PHE A 172 -6.97 -10.50 7.29
C PHE A 172 -7.59 -11.22 6.08
N VAL A 173 -7.96 -12.50 6.23
CA VAL A 173 -8.50 -13.32 5.13
C VAL A 173 -9.73 -12.67 4.50
N ASN A 174 -10.65 -12.13 5.31
CA ASN A 174 -11.85 -11.46 4.80
C ASN A 174 -11.52 -10.22 3.95
N VAL A 175 -10.60 -9.37 4.43
CA VAL A 175 -10.17 -8.16 3.68
C VAL A 175 -9.41 -8.56 2.42
N HIS A 176 -8.53 -9.55 2.54
CA HIS A 176 -7.69 -10.01 1.45
C HIS A 176 -8.53 -10.63 0.31
N ARG A 177 -9.52 -11.48 0.64
CA ARG A 177 -10.47 -12.00 -0.36
C ARG A 177 -11.23 -10.89 -1.08
N TYR A 178 -11.58 -9.81 -0.38
CA TYR A 178 -12.24 -8.67 -1.02
C TYR A 178 -11.30 -7.92 -1.98
N MET A 179 -10.03 -7.81 -1.63
CA MET A 179 -8.98 -7.29 -2.51
C MET A 179 -8.83 -8.16 -3.77
N LEU A 180 -8.71 -9.49 -3.59
CA LEU A 180 -8.62 -10.46 -4.68
C LEU A 180 -9.86 -10.44 -5.58
N GLN A 181 -11.07 -10.30 -5.02
CA GLN A 181 -12.29 -10.18 -5.82
C GLN A 181 -12.27 -8.91 -6.66
N THR A 182 -11.89 -7.78 -6.05
CA THR A 182 -11.77 -6.49 -6.74
C THR A 182 -10.75 -6.60 -7.89
N LEU A 183 -9.65 -7.31 -7.67
CA LEU A 183 -8.65 -7.55 -8.70
C LEU A 183 -9.22 -8.39 -9.86
N SER A 184 -9.89 -9.51 -9.55
CA SER A 184 -10.61 -10.34 -10.53
C SER A 184 -11.62 -9.55 -11.35
N ASP A 185 -12.41 -8.66 -10.72
CA ASP A 185 -13.39 -7.81 -11.40
C ASP A 185 -12.74 -6.85 -12.41
N GLN A 186 -11.47 -6.47 -12.18
CA GLN A 186 -10.68 -5.62 -13.08
C GLN A 186 -9.88 -6.40 -14.13
N HIS A 187 -10.03 -7.73 -14.21
CA HIS A 187 -9.25 -8.58 -15.13
C HIS A 187 -9.27 -8.07 -16.58
N SER A 188 -10.42 -7.64 -17.10
CA SER A 188 -10.51 -7.13 -18.49
C SER A 188 -9.64 -5.90 -18.75
N LEU A 189 -9.53 -5.00 -17.77
CA LEU A 189 -8.62 -3.85 -17.84
C LEU A 189 -7.17 -4.30 -17.75
N VAL A 190 -6.87 -5.24 -16.86
CA VAL A 190 -5.52 -5.81 -16.73
C VAL A 190 -5.06 -6.46 -18.03
N ALA A 191 -5.94 -7.26 -18.64
CA ALA A 191 -5.70 -7.91 -19.92
C ALA A 191 -5.45 -6.89 -21.03
N SER A 192 -6.25 -5.82 -21.09
CA SER A 192 -6.06 -4.76 -22.09
C SER A 192 -4.70 -4.07 -22.02
N ALA A 193 -4.04 -4.14 -20.85
CA ALA A 193 -2.73 -3.53 -20.62
C ALA A 193 -1.58 -4.54 -20.54
N ASN A 194 -1.81 -5.81 -20.87
CA ASN A 194 -0.80 -6.88 -20.88
C ASN A 194 -0.13 -7.18 -19.52
N TYR A 195 -0.82 -6.95 -18.41
CA TYR A 195 -0.30 -7.26 -17.07
C TYR A 195 -0.75 -8.62 -16.52
N THR A 196 -1.60 -9.35 -17.24
CA THR A 196 -2.25 -10.58 -16.77
C THR A 196 -1.24 -11.58 -16.20
N LYS A 197 -0.16 -11.87 -16.93
CA LYS A 197 0.86 -12.84 -16.53
C LYS A 197 1.67 -12.39 -15.31
N SER A 198 1.95 -11.09 -15.19
CA SER A 198 2.66 -10.55 -14.03
C SER A 198 1.82 -10.63 -12.77
N ILE A 199 0.51 -10.36 -12.88
CA ILE A 199 -0.42 -10.50 -11.76
C ILE A 199 -0.60 -11.97 -11.39
N GLU A 200 -0.74 -12.88 -12.36
CA GLU A 200 -0.78 -14.32 -12.11
C GLU A 200 0.43 -14.79 -11.28
N TYR A 201 1.65 -14.41 -11.67
CA TYR A 201 2.85 -14.81 -10.94
C TYR A 201 2.93 -14.21 -9.53
N ALA A 202 2.52 -12.95 -9.36
CA ALA A 202 2.50 -12.31 -8.05
C ALA A 202 1.49 -13.00 -7.11
N LEU A 203 0.29 -13.33 -7.62
CA LEU A 203 -0.73 -14.08 -6.87
C LEU A 203 -0.24 -15.46 -6.44
N ALA A 204 0.40 -16.21 -7.33
CA ALA A 204 0.95 -17.53 -7.00
C ALA A 204 2.04 -17.43 -5.92
N GLY A 205 2.93 -16.43 -6.03
CA GLY A 205 3.97 -16.20 -5.03
C GLY A 205 3.41 -15.76 -3.67
N GLU A 206 2.30 -15.01 -3.67
CA GLU A 206 1.59 -14.62 -2.45
C GLU A 206 0.91 -15.81 -1.79
N LYS A 207 0.19 -16.64 -2.57
CA LYS A 207 -0.42 -17.88 -2.08
C LYS A 207 0.62 -18.77 -1.37
N ASP A 208 1.75 -19.04 -2.02
CA ASP A 208 2.83 -19.84 -1.45
C ASP A 208 3.35 -19.28 -0.11
N ALA A 209 3.47 -17.95 0.01
CA ALA A 209 3.94 -17.29 1.22
C ALA A 209 2.91 -17.36 2.36
N VAL A 210 1.62 -17.15 2.04
CA VAL A 210 0.51 -17.27 2.98
C VAL A 210 0.37 -18.71 3.47
N ASP A 211 0.52 -19.71 2.60
CA ASP A 211 0.51 -21.13 2.96
C ASP A 211 1.64 -21.49 3.93
N ALA A 212 2.86 -21.02 3.63
CA ALA A 212 4.01 -21.24 4.49
C ALA A 212 3.85 -20.58 5.88
N PHE A 213 3.35 -19.34 5.92
CA PHE A 213 3.04 -18.64 7.17
C PHE A 213 1.95 -19.38 7.96
N SER A 214 0.85 -19.74 7.31
CA SER A 214 -0.32 -20.37 7.94
C SER A 214 0.04 -21.71 8.55
N TYR A 215 0.81 -22.53 7.84
CA TYR A 215 1.30 -23.81 8.36
C TYR A 215 2.09 -23.64 9.68
N ARG A 216 2.96 -22.62 9.76
CA ARG A 216 3.72 -22.33 10.98
C ARG A 216 2.85 -21.76 12.08
N LEU A 217 1.90 -20.89 11.72
CA LEU A 217 0.95 -20.32 12.65
C LEU A 217 0.10 -21.42 13.33
N MET A 218 -0.42 -22.39 12.57
CA MET A 218 -1.27 -23.46 13.12
C MET A 218 -0.56 -24.28 14.20
N ALA A 219 0.74 -24.54 14.05
CA ALA A 219 1.53 -25.23 15.06
C ALA A 219 1.62 -24.46 16.39
N LEU A 220 1.46 -23.13 16.36
CA LEU A 220 1.50 -22.27 17.54
C LEU A 220 0.12 -22.10 18.20
N ILE A 221 -0.97 -22.40 17.51
CA ILE A 221 -2.34 -22.24 18.01
C ILE A 221 -3.15 -23.55 17.98
N PRO A 222 -2.65 -24.66 18.56
CA PRO A 222 -3.26 -26.00 18.40
C PRO A 222 -4.72 -26.07 18.86
N THR A 223 -5.13 -25.24 19.83
CA THR A 223 -6.51 -25.23 20.33
C THR A 223 -7.49 -24.51 19.40
N ARG A 224 -6.98 -23.78 18.39
CA ARG A 224 -7.74 -23.10 17.34
C ARG A 224 -7.38 -23.61 15.93
N GLU A 225 -6.63 -24.70 15.84
CA GLU A 225 -6.09 -25.24 14.58
C GLU A 225 -7.19 -25.50 13.54
N GLU A 226 -8.32 -26.11 13.93
CA GLU A 226 -9.42 -26.39 13.00
C GLU A 226 -9.96 -25.13 12.33
N ILE A 227 -10.20 -24.08 13.12
CA ILE A 227 -10.70 -22.79 12.61
C ILE A 227 -9.65 -22.13 11.72
N GLY A 228 -8.38 -22.21 12.10
CA GLY A 228 -7.29 -21.67 11.30
C GLY A 228 -7.13 -22.38 9.95
N TRP A 229 -7.23 -23.72 9.91
CA TRP A 229 -7.23 -24.48 8.66
C TRP A 229 -8.43 -24.19 7.77
N GLN A 230 -9.64 -24.09 8.34
CA GLN A 230 -10.83 -23.68 7.58
C GLN A 230 -10.66 -22.28 6.97
N THR A 231 -10.00 -21.38 7.70
CA THR A 231 -9.75 -20.00 7.27
C THR A 231 -8.77 -19.95 6.09
N ILE A 232 -7.64 -20.65 6.15
CA ILE A 232 -6.67 -20.68 5.04
C ILE A 232 -7.22 -21.42 3.82
N ASN A 233 -7.88 -22.56 4.00
CA ASN A 233 -8.47 -23.30 2.87
C ASN A 233 -9.49 -22.44 2.11
N SER A 234 -10.30 -21.63 2.83
CA SER A 234 -11.23 -20.70 2.20
C SER A 234 -10.53 -19.57 1.43
N LEU A 235 -9.30 -19.21 1.79
CA LEU A 235 -8.50 -18.23 1.06
C LEU A 235 -7.83 -18.87 -0.15
N ASP A 236 -7.31 -20.10 -0.02
CA ASP A 236 -6.70 -20.85 -1.11
C ASP A 236 -7.66 -21.11 -2.26
N ASP A 237 -8.89 -21.56 -1.97
CA ASP A 237 -9.97 -21.70 -2.96
C ASP A 237 -10.19 -20.38 -3.73
N PHE A 238 -10.00 -19.25 -3.04
CA PHE A 238 -10.16 -17.93 -3.62
C PHE A 238 -8.97 -17.52 -4.48
N PHE A 239 -7.73 -17.78 -4.04
CA PHE A 239 -6.53 -17.61 -4.87
C PHE A 239 -6.65 -18.44 -6.15
N GLU A 240 -6.99 -19.72 -6.06
CA GLU A 240 -7.14 -20.61 -7.23
C GLU A 240 -8.15 -20.05 -8.25
N LYS A 241 -9.29 -19.53 -7.77
CA LYS A 241 -10.30 -18.91 -8.62
C LYS A 241 -9.77 -17.65 -9.33
N VAL A 242 -9.07 -16.78 -8.61
CA VAL A 242 -8.56 -15.53 -9.18
C VAL A 242 -7.38 -15.79 -10.13
N GLU A 243 -6.45 -16.68 -9.78
CA GLU A 243 -5.40 -17.12 -10.68
C GLU A 243 -5.96 -17.73 -11.96
N ALA A 244 -6.99 -18.59 -11.86
CA ALA A 244 -7.65 -19.14 -13.04
C ALA A 244 -8.24 -18.05 -13.95
N THR A 245 -8.77 -16.97 -13.36
CA THR A 245 -9.22 -15.79 -14.11
C THR A 245 -8.06 -15.12 -14.85
N TYR A 246 -6.88 -15.02 -14.23
CA TYR A 246 -5.68 -14.47 -14.89
C TYR A 246 -4.98 -15.44 -15.85
N ARG A 247 -5.38 -16.71 -15.93
CA ARG A 247 -4.88 -17.65 -16.95
C ARG A 247 -5.70 -17.64 -18.24
N SER A 248 -6.94 -17.16 -18.19
CA SER A 248 -7.86 -17.10 -19.34
C SER A 248 -7.59 -15.89 -20.23
#